data_AF-A0A7J9BG41-F1
#
_entry.id   AF-A0A7J9BG41-F1
#
_cell.length_a   1.000
_cell.length_b   1.000
_cell.length_c   1.000
_cell.angle_alpha   90.00
_cell.angle_beta   90.00
_cell.angle_gamma   90.00
#
_symmetry.space_group_name_H-M   'P 1'
#
loop_
_entity.id
_entity.type
_entity.pdbx_description
1 polymer ?
#
loop_
_entity_poly.entity_id
_entity_poly.type
_entity_poly.pdbx_seq_one_letter_code
_entity_poly.pdbx_strand_id
1 'polypeptide(L)'
;MFNAKRQMAITFVEPCHSVSTVNLTKWNIGSSLSYIINGDYSKVLKNNKNSLKPNTVVQIWSFRVQPVTPQNFKNFIVRICSN
;
A
#
# COMPACT_ATOMS: atom_id res chain seq x y z
N MET A 1 -20.70 -5.58 11.67
CA MET A 1 -21.21 -5.39 10.30
C MET A 1 -20.18 -4.58 9.51
N PHE A 2 -19.36 -5.23 8.67
CA PHE A 2 -18.34 -4.53 7.87
C PHE A 2 -19.01 -3.88 6.67
N ASN A 3 -19.35 -2.60 6.80
CA ASN A 3 -20.05 -1.81 5.80
C ASN A 3 -19.25 -1.77 4.48
N ALA A 4 -19.94 -1.79 3.34
CA ALA A 4 -19.37 -1.96 2.00
C ALA A 4 -18.12 -1.09 1.80
N LYS A 5 -16.96 -1.76 1.79
CA LYS A 5 -15.63 -1.14 1.75
C LYS A 5 -15.43 -0.52 0.37
N ARG A 6 -15.39 0.81 0.26
CA ARG A 6 -14.74 1.48 -0.88
C ARG A 6 -13.29 1.03 -0.89
N GLN A 7 -12.99 0.11 -1.81
CA GLN A 7 -11.64 -0.36 -2.10
C GLN A 7 -11.15 0.39 -3.31
N MET A 8 -9.95 0.96 -3.21
CA MET A 8 -9.27 1.60 -4.33
C MET A 8 -8.12 0.70 -4.76
N ALA A 9 -8.17 0.20 -5.98
CA ALA A 9 -7.02 -0.45 -6.58
C ALA A 9 -5.94 0.59 -6.83
N ILE A 10 -4.72 0.32 -6.37
CA ILE A 10 -3.56 1.20 -6.49
C ILE A 10 -2.37 0.43 -7.03
N THR A 11 -1.55 1.11 -7.82
CA THR A 11 -0.29 0.56 -8.29
C THR A 11 0.73 0.66 -7.15
N PHE A 12 1.36 -0.46 -6.83
CA PHE A 12 2.40 -0.58 -5.83
C PHE A 12 3.71 -0.92 -6.51
N VAL A 13 4.70 -0.05 -6.36
CA VAL A 13 6.01 -0.20 -6.99
C VAL A 13 7.07 -0.39 -5.91
N GLU A 14 7.78 -1.51 -5.97
CA GLU A 14 8.92 -1.79 -5.12
C GLU A 14 10.18 -1.10 -5.67
N PRO A 15 11.23 -0.86 -4.86
CA PRO A 15 12.42 -0.14 -5.29
C PRO A 15 13.18 -0.86 -6.40
N CYS A 16 13.04 -2.19 -6.46
CA CYS A 16 13.61 -3.05 -7.50
C CYS A 16 12.75 -3.08 -8.79
N HIS A 17 11.86 -2.10 -8.98
CA HIS A 17 10.90 -1.99 -10.09
C HIS A 17 9.88 -3.14 -10.22
N SER A 18 9.68 -3.94 -9.17
CA SER A 18 8.57 -4.90 -9.14
C SER A 18 7.26 -4.15 -8.96
N VAL A 19 6.33 -4.35 -9.90
CA VAL A 19 5.02 -3.68 -9.91
C VAL A 19 3.93 -4.69 -9.53
N SER A 20 3.08 -4.31 -8.59
CA SER A 20 1.91 -5.09 -8.18
C SER A 20 0.68 -4.19 -8.03
N THR A 21 -0.50 -4.78 -8.14
CA THR A 21 -1.77 -4.07 -7.89
C THR A 21 -2.26 -4.46 -6.50
N VAL A 22 -2.34 -3.50 -5.59
CA VAL A 22 -2.85 -3.73 -4.22
C VAL A 22 -4.12 -2.93 -3.99
N ASN A 23 -4.87 -3.31 -2.97
CA ASN A 23 -6.11 -2.65 -2.63
C ASN A 23 -5.90 -1.78 -1.38
N LEU A 24 -6.19 -0.48 -1.50
CA LEU A 24 -6.26 0.43 -0.36
C LEU A 24 -7.70 0.49 0.12
N THR A 25 -7.91 0.06 1.36
CA THR A 25 -9.24 -0.03 1.95
C THR A 25 -9.34 0.81 3.22
N LYS A 26 -10.39 1.62 3.32
CA LYS A 26 -10.71 2.36 4.55
C LYS A 26 -11.48 1.45 5.52
N TRP A 27 -11.00 1.33 6.76
CA TRP A 27 -11.61 0.53 7.83
C TRP A 27 -11.92 1.44 9.02
N ASN A 28 -13.08 1.22 9.64
CA ASN A 28 -13.41 1.77 10.95
C ASN A 28 -13.10 0.67 11.98
N ILE A 29 -12.11 0.90 12.83
CA ILE A 29 -11.71 -0.03 13.89
C ILE A 29 -12.03 0.63 15.22
N GLY A 30 -13.14 0.21 15.84
CA GLY A 30 -13.71 0.89 17.00
C GLY A 30 -14.10 2.34 16.65
N SER A 31 -13.59 3.30 17.43
CA SER A 31 -13.75 4.74 17.18
C SER A 31 -12.71 5.31 16.21
N SER A 32 -11.72 4.51 15.79
CA SER A 32 -10.59 4.98 14.99
C SER A 32 -10.77 4.67 13.50
N LEU A 33 -10.19 5.55 12.69
CA LEU A 33 -10.11 5.37 11.25
C LEU A 33 -8.74 4.82 10.85
N SER A 34 -8.73 3.73 10.09
CA SER A 34 -7.50 3.11 9.59
C SER A 34 -7.59 2.86 8.09
N TYR A 35 -6.44 2.94 7.42
CA TYR A 35 -6.30 2.56 6.01
C TYR A 35 -5.44 1.31 5.93
N ILE A 36 -5.93 0.31 5.20
CA ILE A 36 -5.28 -1.01 5.09
C ILE A 36 -4.93 -1.27 3.64
N ILE A 37 -3.66 -1.61 3.39
CA ILE A 37 -3.21 -2.17 2.13
C ILE A 37 -3.41 -3.69 2.19
N ASN A 38 -4.25 -4.23 1.30
CA ASN A 38 -4.55 -5.66 1.23
C ASN A 38 -4.59 -6.17 -0.22
N GLY A 39 -5.03 -7.41 -0.42
CA GLY A 39 -4.96 -8.10 -1.72
C GLY A 39 -3.58 -8.70 -1.97
N ASP A 40 -2.99 -8.37 -3.11
CA ASP A 40 -1.68 -8.91 -3.54
C ASP A 40 -0.49 -8.42 -2.70
N TYR A 41 -0.71 -7.55 -1.71
CA TYR A 41 0.33 -7.18 -0.74
C TYR A 41 0.89 -8.41 -0.01
N SER A 42 0.09 -9.49 0.15
CA SER A 42 0.59 -10.76 0.68
C SER A 42 1.72 -11.37 -0.16
N LYS A 43 1.74 -11.14 -1.48
CA LYS A 43 2.84 -11.54 -2.38
C LYS A 43 4.08 -10.69 -2.13
N VAL A 44 3.92 -9.38 -1.95
CA VAL A 44 5.01 -8.47 -1.58
C VAL A 44 5.66 -8.93 -0.27
N LEU A 45 4.86 -9.28 0.74
CA LEU A 45 5.35 -9.85 2.00
C LEU A 45 6.15 -11.14 1.81
N LYS A 46 5.67 -12.05 0.94
CA LYS A 46 6.36 -13.31 0.64
C LYS A 46 7.70 -13.06 -0.08
N ASN A 47 7.72 -12.18 -1.07
CA ASN A 47 8.92 -11.86 -1.84
C ASN A 47 9.98 -11.19 -0.97
N ASN A 48 9.57 -10.42 0.04
CA ASN A 48 10.45 -9.68 0.94
C ASN A 48 10.55 -10.33 2.32
N LYS A 49 10.24 -11.63 2.48
CA LYS A 49 10.17 -12.32 3.79
C LYS A 49 11.43 -12.14 4.65
N ASN A 50 12.60 -12.07 4.03
CA ASN A 50 13.87 -11.92 4.73
C ASN A 50 14.13 -10.48 5.21
N SER A 51 13.52 -9.50 4.56
CA SER A 51 13.71 -8.07 4.81
C SER A 51 12.56 -7.45 5.64
N LEU A 52 11.33 -7.93 5.47
CA LEU A 52 10.15 -7.46 6.21
C LEU A 52 9.95 -8.25 7.50
N LYS A 53 10.73 -7.89 8.53
CA LYS A 53 10.62 -8.44 9.88
C LYS A 53 9.90 -7.45 10.83
N PRO A 54 9.38 -7.90 11.97
CA PRO A 54 8.93 -6.98 13.02
C PRO A 54 9.98 -5.89 13.29
N ASN A 55 9.51 -4.65 13.50
CA ASN A 55 10.35 -3.45 13.70
C ASN A 55 11.14 -2.97 12.47
N THR A 56 10.95 -3.55 11.29
CA THR A 56 11.52 -3.00 10.05
C THR A 56 10.83 -1.68 9.71
N VAL A 57 11.62 -0.66 9.38
CA VAL A 57 11.10 0.62 8.89
C VAL A 57 10.70 0.48 7.43
N VAL A 58 9.43 0.73 7.14
CA VAL A 58 8.88 0.77 5.79
C VAL A 58 8.57 2.22 5.43
N GLN A 59 9.10 2.69 4.32
CA GLN A 59 8.83 4.03 3.79
C GLN A 59 7.82 3.93 2.64
N ILE A 60 6.77 4.73 2.69
CA ILE A 60 5.73 4.79 1.67
C ILE A 60 5.72 6.19 1.05
N TRP A 61 5.81 6.25 -0.26
CA TRP A 61 5.78 7.47 -1.06
C TRP A 61 4.56 7.44 -1.97
N SER A 62 3.91 8.58 -2.16
CA SER A 62 2.87 8.75 -3.16
C SER A 62 3.28 9.83 -4.15
N PHE A 63 2.92 9.62 -5.42
CA PHE A 63 3.22 10.56 -6.49
C PHE A 63 1.93 10.94 -7.22
N ARG A 64 1.89 12.19 -7.69
CA ARG A 64 0.78 12.66 -8.52
C ARG A 64 1.05 12.22 -9.96
N VAL A 65 0.10 11.50 -10.55
CA VAL A 65 0.14 11.17 -11.97
C VAL A 65 -0.57 12.29 -12.74
N GLN A 66 0.08 12.83 -13.77
CA GLN A 66 -0.50 13.91 -14.59
C GLN A 66 -1.58 13.36 -15.55
N PRO A 67 -2.60 14.17 -15.91
CA PRO A 67 -2.84 15.54 -15.44
C PRO A 67 -3.28 15.56 -13.97
N VAL A 68 -2.88 16.57 -13.22
CA VAL A 68 -3.12 16.63 -11.77
C VAL A 68 -4.60 16.91 -11.49
N THR A 69 -5.36 15.89 -11.09
CA THR A 69 -6.67 16.07 -10.43
C THR A 69 -6.57 15.55 -8.99
N PRO A 70 -7.39 16.03 -8.04
CA PRO A 70 -7.40 15.54 -6.67
C PRO A 70 -7.58 14.01 -6.55
N GLN A 71 -8.19 13.38 -7.56
CA GLN A 71 -8.37 11.93 -7.66
C GLN A 71 -7.15 11.14 -8.21
N ASN A 72 -6.06 11.79 -8.62
CA ASN A 72 -4.96 11.14 -9.37
C ASN A 72 -3.75 10.67 -8.54
N PHE A 73 -3.92 10.48 -7.23
CA PHE A 73 -2.97 9.66 -6.46
C PHE A 73 -3.22 8.18 -6.75
N LYS A 74 -2.67 7.67 -7.86
CA LYS A 74 -2.90 6.28 -8.30
C LYS A 74 -1.74 5.34 -7.97
N ASN A 75 -0.58 5.88 -7.63
CA ASN A 75 0.65 5.11 -7.46
C ASN A 75 1.29 5.37 -6.10
N PHE A 76 1.63 4.29 -5.40
CA PHE A 76 2.48 4.29 -4.22
C PHE A 76 3.79 3.55 -4.53
N ILE A 77 4.92 4.16 -4.15
CA ILE A 77 6.20 3.47 -4.11
C ILE A 77 6.49 3.14 -2.66
N VAL A 78 6.81 1.88 -2.38
CA VAL A 78 7.22 1.49 -1.02
C VAL A 78 8.66 1.06 -1.04
N ARG A 79 9.47 1.74 -0.22
CA ARG A 79 10.86 1.39 0.01
C ARG A 79 10.96 0.65 1.35
N ILE A 80 11.38 -0.60 1.27
CA ILE A 80 11.72 -1.41 2.44
C ILE A 80 13.21 -1.17 2.69
N CYS A 81 13.53 -0.40 3.73
CA CYS A 81 14.91 -0.24 4.17
C CYS A 81 15.23 -1.41 5.10
N SER A 82 16.07 -2.33 4.63
CA SER A 82 16.70 -3.31 5.52
C SER A 82 17.89 -2.60 6.17
N ASN A 83 17.96 -2.57 7.51
CA ASN A 83 19.18 -2.17 8.21
C ASN A 83 20.25 -3.26 8.10
#